data_AF-A0A519EZR0-F1
#
_entry.id   AF-A0A519EZR0-F1
#
_cell.length_a   1.000
_cell.length_b   1.000
_cell.length_c   1.000
_cell.angle_alpha   90.00
_cell.angle_beta   90.00
_cell.angle_gamma   90.00
#
_symmetry.space_group_name_H-M   'P 1'
#
loop_
_entity.id
_entity.type
_entity.pdbx_description
1 polymer ?
#
loop_
_entity_poly.entity_id
_entity_poly.type
_entity_poly.pdbx_seq_one_letter_code
_entity_poly.pdbx_strand_id
1 'polypeptide(L)'
;ISAASHDGRVLRLRLEGGEGSVAAAHERLGGESIDPAYWRALNEHRLEFFTDGRPLWRLSLPVSTAALDLPGDQLIDWAGAQRWLKSDASGSEIRRIASAAGGHATCFSHGVDDSPFQPLATPLLRYHRQLKAQLDPHGVFNPGRMYAEI
;
A
#
# COMPACT_ATOMS: atom_id res chain seq x y z
N ILE A 1 -2.07 -20.55 -0.22
CA ILE A 1 -1.33 -19.34 -0.66
C ILE A 1 -1.24 -18.42 0.55
N SER A 2 -0.04 -18.08 1.01
CA SER A 2 0.16 -17.18 2.16
C SER A 2 0.68 -15.79 1.78
N ALA A 3 1.03 -15.57 0.51
CA ALA A 3 1.29 -14.23 -0.06
C ALA A 3 1.11 -14.24 -1.58
N ALA A 4 0.79 -13.09 -2.16
CA ALA A 4 0.70 -12.89 -3.60
C ALA A 4 1.13 -11.45 -3.96
N SER A 5 1.96 -11.32 -4.98
CA SER A 5 2.44 -10.04 -5.50
C SER A 5 2.48 -10.05 -7.03
N HIS A 6 2.17 -8.93 -7.68
CA HIS A 6 2.15 -8.80 -9.13
C HIS A 6 2.71 -7.44 -9.57
N ASP A 7 3.73 -7.45 -10.41
CA ASP A 7 4.44 -6.24 -10.88
C ASP A 7 3.94 -5.71 -12.24
N GLY A 8 2.80 -6.23 -12.72
CA GLY A 8 2.28 -5.94 -14.06
C GLY A 8 2.72 -6.93 -15.13
N ARG A 9 3.71 -7.78 -14.85
CA ARG A 9 4.22 -8.81 -15.78
C ARG A 9 4.22 -10.20 -15.17
N VAL A 10 4.68 -10.33 -13.92
CA VAL A 10 4.88 -11.60 -13.23
C VAL A 10 4.04 -11.64 -11.97
N LEU A 11 3.18 -12.67 -11.88
CA LEU A 11 2.50 -13.03 -10.64
C LEU A 11 3.41 -13.95 -9.84
N ARG A 12 3.74 -13.54 -8.61
CA ARG A 12 4.51 -14.34 -7.65
C ARG A 12 3.59 -14.76 -6.52
N LEU A 13 3.64 -16.05 -6.18
CA LEU A 13 2.82 -16.65 -5.12
C LEU A 13 3.72 -17.28 -4.08
N ARG A 14 3.38 -17.11 -2.80
CA ARG A 14 4.00 -17.87 -1.70
C ARG A 14 3.03 -18.95 -1.26
N LEU A 15 3.52 -20.18 -1.23
CA LEU A 15 2.79 -21.34 -0.72
C LEU A 15 3.35 -21.71 0.65
N GLU A 16 2.46 -22.07 1.57
CA GLU A 16 2.80 -22.45 2.94
C GLU A 16 1.82 -23.53 3.38
N GLY A 17 2.34 -24.55 4.04
CA GLY A 17 1.61 -25.75 4.44
C GLY A 17 2.55 -26.95 4.55
N GLY A 18 1.99 -28.15 4.75
CA GLY A 18 2.77 -29.39 4.70
C GLY A 18 3.36 -29.63 3.31
N GLU A 19 4.47 -30.35 3.25
CA GLU A 19 5.25 -30.58 2.02
C GLU A 19 4.39 -31.09 0.86
N GLY A 20 3.57 -32.12 1.10
CA GLY A 20 2.66 -32.66 0.07
C GLY A 20 1.62 -31.65 -0.41
N SER A 21 1.09 -30.80 0.48
CA SER A 21 0.13 -29.75 0.10
C SER A 21 0.77 -28.64 -0.74
N VAL A 22 2.02 -28.29 -0.42
CA VAL A 22 2.79 -27.30 -1.20
C VAL A 22 3.13 -27.87 -2.58
N ALA A 23 3.61 -29.11 -2.65
CA ALA A 23 3.94 -29.79 -3.91
C ALA A 23 2.71 -29.90 -4.83
N ALA A 24 1.58 -30.38 -4.31
CA ALA A 24 0.33 -30.48 -5.08
C ALA A 24 -0.19 -29.12 -5.55
N ALA A 25 -0.03 -28.06 -4.75
CA ALA A 25 -0.41 -26.72 -5.14
C ALA A 25 0.51 -26.15 -6.23
N HIS A 26 1.81 -26.40 -6.16
CA HIS A 26 2.77 -25.99 -7.19
C HIS A 26 2.54 -26.73 -8.51
N GLU A 27 2.33 -28.05 -8.48
CA GLU A 27 2.01 -28.84 -9.67
C GLU A 27 0.74 -28.33 -10.38
N ARG A 28 -0.30 -28.01 -9.61
CA ARG A 28 -1.58 -27.53 -10.15
C ARG A 28 -1.50 -26.09 -10.71
N LEU A 29 -0.76 -25.21 -10.06
CA LEU A 29 -0.65 -23.79 -10.46
C LEU A 29 0.42 -23.58 -11.55
N GLY A 30 1.42 -24.46 -11.60
CA GLY A 30 2.62 -24.30 -12.42
C GLY A 30 3.53 -23.17 -11.92
N GLY A 31 4.39 -22.69 -12.83
CA GLY A 31 5.35 -21.62 -12.56
C GLY A 31 6.69 -22.11 -12.04
N GLU A 32 7.64 -21.18 -11.97
CA GLU A 32 9.01 -21.45 -11.58
C GLU A 32 9.22 -21.17 -10.09
N SER A 33 10.10 -21.96 -9.46
CA SER A 33 10.56 -21.65 -8.11
C SER A 33 11.45 -20.42 -8.15
N ILE A 34 11.24 -19.49 -7.22
CA ILE A 34 12.02 -18.27 -7.08
C ILE A 34 12.75 -18.24 -5.74
N ASP A 35 13.80 -17.44 -5.65
CA ASP A 35 14.47 -17.17 -4.39
C ASP A 35 13.48 -16.57 -3.36
N PRO A 36 13.28 -17.20 -2.19
CA PRO A 36 12.39 -16.67 -1.15
C PRO A 36 12.83 -15.29 -0.63
N ALA A 37 14.08 -14.86 -0.85
CA ALA A 37 14.56 -13.52 -0.52
C ALA A 37 13.72 -12.40 -1.18
N TYR A 38 13.03 -12.68 -2.30
CA TYR A 38 12.10 -11.75 -2.93
C TYR A 38 11.08 -11.19 -1.92
N TRP A 39 10.47 -12.04 -1.09
CA TRP A 39 9.43 -11.62 -0.15
C TRP A 39 9.97 -10.70 0.94
N ARG A 40 11.21 -10.92 1.38
CA ARG A 40 11.89 -10.01 2.31
C ARG A 40 12.19 -8.68 1.63
N ALA A 41 12.71 -8.71 0.40
CA ALA A 41 12.99 -7.49 -0.36
C ALA A 41 11.72 -6.68 -0.65
N LEU A 42 10.58 -7.34 -0.92
CA LEU A 42 9.28 -6.67 -1.05
C LEU A 42 8.88 -5.97 0.25
N ASN A 43 8.88 -6.69 1.37
CA ASN A 43 8.48 -6.17 2.68
C ASN A 43 9.38 -5.02 3.17
N GLU A 44 10.66 -5.05 2.81
CA GLU A 44 11.65 -4.04 3.20
C GLU A 44 11.82 -2.91 2.16
N HIS A 45 10.96 -2.88 1.13
CA HIS A 45 11.01 -1.92 0.02
C HIS A 45 12.38 -1.85 -0.70
N ARG A 46 13.02 -3.00 -0.92
CA ARG A 46 14.34 -3.14 -1.58
C ARG A 46 14.28 -3.65 -3.01
N LEU A 47 13.10 -3.97 -3.54
CA LEU A 47 12.95 -4.30 -4.96
C LEU A 47 13.29 -3.09 -5.84
N GLU A 48 13.73 -3.34 -7.07
CA GLU A 48 14.04 -2.30 -8.07
C GLU A 48 12.91 -1.28 -8.23
N PHE A 49 11.65 -1.73 -8.19
CA PHE A 49 10.45 -0.89 -8.19
C PHE A 49 10.52 0.28 -7.19
N PHE A 50 11.10 0.07 -6.00
CA PHE A 50 11.17 1.10 -4.96
C PHE A 50 12.33 2.08 -5.14
N THR A 51 13.33 1.74 -5.96
CA THR A 51 14.54 2.55 -6.19
C THR A 51 14.33 3.72 -7.14
N ASP A 52 13.22 3.74 -7.87
CA ASP A 52 12.78 4.85 -8.70
C ASP A 52 12.63 6.15 -7.87
N GLY A 53 13.10 7.28 -8.40
CA GLY A 53 13.07 8.58 -7.71
C GLY A 53 11.68 9.22 -7.59
N ARG A 54 10.68 8.74 -8.34
CA ARG A 54 9.30 9.24 -8.29
C ARG A 54 8.67 9.02 -6.91
N PRO A 55 7.70 9.87 -6.53
CA PRO A 55 6.93 9.68 -5.32
C PRO A 55 6.33 8.28 -5.20
N LEU A 56 6.52 7.66 -4.04
CA LEU A 56 5.94 6.36 -3.70
C LEU A 56 4.61 6.58 -2.99
N TRP A 57 3.57 5.93 -3.49
CA TRP A 57 2.24 5.93 -2.92
C TRP A 57 1.84 4.52 -2.50
N ARG A 58 1.17 4.41 -1.35
CA ARG A 58 0.52 3.19 -0.89
C ARG A 58 -0.99 3.35 -1.00
N LEU A 59 -1.61 2.53 -1.83
CA LEU A 59 -3.06 2.45 -1.94
C LEU A 59 -3.54 1.22 -1.17
N SER A 60 -4.46 1.44 -0.24
CA SER A 60 -5.18 0.38 0.46
C SER A 60 -6.59 0.30 -0.11
N LEU A 61 -6.91 -0.82 -0.75
CA LEU A 61 -8.11 -1.03 -1.55
C LEU A 61 -8.87 -2.29 -1.09
N PRO A 62 -10.17 -2.41 -1.38
CA PRO A 62 -10.87 -3.69 -1.24
C PRO A 62 -10.18 -4.80 -2.05
N VAL A 63 -10.08 -6.02 -1.50
CA VAL A 63 -9.43 -7.17 -2.15
C VAL A 63 -10.02 -7.48 -3.53
N SER A 64 -11.32 -7.25 -3.72
CA SER A 64 -12.04 -7.47 -4.97
C SER A 64 -11.90 -6.34 -6.00
N THR A 65 -11.08 -5.32 -5.71
CA THR A 65 -10.90 -4.18 -6.62
C THR A 65 -10.25 -4.65 -7.91
N ALA A 66 -10.94 -4.44 -9.03
CA ALA A 66 -10.45 -4.76 -10.36
C ALA A 66 -9.17 -3.97 -10.72
N ALA A 67 -8.56 -4.27 -11.87
CA ALA A 67 -7.47 -3.44 -12.39
C ALA A 67 -7.91 -1.97 -12.43
N LEU A 68 -7.07 -1.08 -11.90
CA LEU A 68 -7.32 0.36 -11.88
C LEU A 68 -6.33 1.00 -12.84
N ASP A 69 -6.80 1.93 -13.63
CA ASP A 69 -5.95 2.81 -14.43
C ASP A 69 -5.35 3.87 -13.49
N LEU A 70 -4.15 3.59 -12.99
CA LEU A 70 -3.41 4.47 -12.10
C LEU A 70 -2.33 5.19 -12.90
N PRO A 71 -2.09 6.50 -12.66
CA PRO A 71 -1.12 7.27 -13.42
C PRO A 71 0.31 6.95 -12.99
N GLY A 72 0.85 5.80 -13.39
CA GLY A 72 2.21 5.39 -13.07
C GLY A 72 2.38 3.88 -12.97
N ASP A 73 3.53 3.47 -12.44
CA ASP A 73 3.86 2.05 -12.33
C ASP A 73 3.35 1.47 -11.02
N GLN A 74 2.70 0.31 -11.10
CA GLN A 74 2.08 -0.35 -9.96
C GLN A 74 2.76 -1.67 -9.60
N LEU A 75 2.87 -1.92 -8.30
CA LEU A 75 3.22 -3.21 -7.73
C LEU A 75 2.12 -3.63 -6.76
N ILE A 76 1.38 -4.67 -7.13
CA ILE A 76 0.30 -5.23 -6.33
C ILE A 76 0.90 -6.17 -5.29
N ASP A 77 0.39 -6.07 -4.07
CA ASP A 77 0.81 -6.84 -2.90
C ASP A 77 -0.42 -7.18 -2.02
N TRP A 78 -0.26 -7.99 -0.98
CA TRP A 78 -1.33 -8.41 -0.06
C TRP A 78 -2.58 -8.92 -0.80
N ALA A 79 -2.37 -9.75 -1.83
CA ALA A 79 -3.44 -10.34 -2.63
C ALA A 79 -4.42 -9.32 -3.24
N GLY A 80 -3.94 -8.11 -3.58
CA GLY A 80 -4.75 -7.08 -4.24
C GLY A 80 -5.23 -5.97 -3.31
N ALA A 81 -5.19 -6.19 -2.00
CA ALA A 81 -5.59 -5.18 -1.01
C ALA A 81 -4.60 -4.01 -0.92
N GLN A 82 -3.34 -4.23 -1.29
CA GLN A 82 -2.31 -3.21 -1.32
C GLN A 82 -1.79 -3.01 -2.75
N ARG A 83 -1.65 -1.75 -3.15
CA ARG A 83 -0.91 -1.39 -4.37
C ARG A 83 0.11 -0.32 -4.03
N TRP A 84 1.37 -0.62 -4.32
CA TRP A 84 2.41 0.39 -4.39
C TRP A 84 2.35 1.06 -5.76
N LEU A 85 2.48 2.38 -5.79
CA LEU A 85 2.41 3.18 -7.01
C LEU A 85 3.59 4.17 -7.04
N LYS A 86 4.36 4.17 -8.13
CA LYS A 86 5.35 5.21 -8.44
C LYS A 86 4.71 6.18 -9.43
N SER A 87 4.52 7.44 -9.03
CA SER A 87 3.75 8.41 -9.79
C SER A 87 4.13 9.86 -9.48
N ASP A 88 4.21 10.69 -10.50
CA ASP A 88 4.33 12.16 -10.40
C ASP A 88 2.97 12.89 -10.45
N ALA A 89 1.87 12.14 -10.51
CA ALA A 89 0.53 12.72 -10.49
C ALA A 89 0.26 13.41 -9.14
N SER A 90 -0.66 14.36 -9.15
CA SER A 90 -1.01 15.08 -7.93
C SER A 90 -1.63 14.15 -6.89
N GLY A 91 -1.34 14.39 -5.60
CA GLY A 91 -1.91 13.59 -4.53
C GLY A 91 -3.44 13.61 -4.50
N SER A 92 -4.07 14.71 -4.92
CA SER A 92 -5.53 14.81 -5.05
C SER A 92 -6.08 13.87 -6.12
N GLU A 93 -5.40 13.72 -7.26
CA GLU A 93 -5.78 12.79 -8.32
C GLU A 93 -5.68 11.32 -7.85
N ILE A 94 -4.55 10.94 -7.26
CA ILE A 94 -4.33 9.58 -6.77
C ILE A 94 -5.35 9.22 -5.69
N ARG A 95 -5.59 10.13 -4.73
CA ARG A 95 -6.60 9.94 -3.68
C ARG A 95 -8.01 9.85 -4.25
N ARG A 96 -8.35 10.66 -5.27
CA ARG A 96 -9.66 10.58 -5.95
C ARG A 96 -9.87 9.20 -6.58
N ILE A 97 -8.86 8.66 -7.26
CA ILE A 97 -8.96 7.31 -7.88
C ILE A 97 -9.11 6.25 -6.78
N ALA A 98 -8.29 6.29 -5.74
CA ALA A 98 -8.38 5.35 -4.63
C ALA A 98 -9.75 5.40 -3.93
N SER A 99 -10.26 6.61 -3.65
CA SER A 99 -11.57 6.79 -3.01
C SER A 99 -12.73 6.35 -3.90
N ALA A 100 -12.66 6.56 -5.22
CA ALA A 100 -13.65 6.04 -6.16
C ALA A 100 -13.71 4.50 -6.17
N ALA A 101 -12.59 3.84 -5.87
CA ALA A 101 -12.49 2.39 -5.67
C ALA A 101 -12.82 1.93 -4.23
N GLY A 102 -13.28 2.83 -3.35
CA GLY A 102 -13.60 2.51 -1.95
C GLY A 102 -12.37 2.35 -1.04
N GLY A 103 -11.22 2.88 -1.46
CA GLY A 103 -9.97 2.80 -0.74
C GLY A 103 -9.35 4.16 -0.39
N HIS A 104 -8.09 4.10 0.04
CA HIS A 104 -7.34 5.25 0.55
C HIS A 104 -5.94 5.25 -0.05
N ALA A 105 -5.37 6.43 -0.27
CA ALA A 105 -3.97 6.56 -0.69
C ALA A 105 -3.16 7.33 0.35
N THR A 106 -1.90 6.93 0.54
CA THR A 106 -0.94 7.60 1.42
C THR A 106 0.38 7.79 0.67
N CYS A 107 0.92 8.99 0.66
CA CYS A 107 2.26 9.27 0.15
C CYS A 107 3.30 8.77 1.16
N PHE A 108 4.19 7.89 0.72
CA PHE A 108 5.29 7.32 1.50
C PHE A 108 6.60 8.08 1.29
N SER A 109 6.71 8.89 0.25
CA SER A 109 7.83 9.80 0.04
C SER A 109 7.67 11.05 0.90
N HIS A 110 8.67 11.32 1.75
CA HIS A 110 8.67 12.48 2.64
C HIS A 110 8.84 13.79 1.85
N GLY A 111 8.12 14.83 2.25
CA GLY A 111 8.27 16.19 1.69
C GLY A 111 7.72 16.38 0.28
N VAL A 112 7.03 15.38 -0.28
CA VAL A 112 6.39 15.50 -1.61
C VAL A 112 4.97 16.06 -1.50
N ASP A 113 4.22 15.65 -0.49
CA ASP A 113 2.85 16.12 -0.23
C ASP A 113 2.78 16.61 1.22
N ASP A 114 2.27 17.83 1.41
CA ASP A 114 2.06 18.45 2.73
C ASP A 114 1.00 17.71 3.56
N SER A 115 0.14 16.94 2.89
CA SER A 115 -0.89 16.07 3.46
C SER A 115 -0.68 14.63 2.95
N PRO A 116 0.33 13.91 3.47
CA PRO A 116 0.69 12.59 2.96
C PRO A 116 -0.41 11.55 3.20
N PHE A 117 -1.29 11.73 4.18
CA PHE A 117 -2.39 10.82 4.48
C PHE A 117 -3.66 11.14 3.68
N GLN A 118 -4.55 10.16 3.55
CA GLN A 118 -5.90 10.41 3.03
C GLN A 118 -6.61 11.41 3.96
N PRO A 119 -7.16 12.53 3.45
CA PRO A 119 -7.94 13.45 4.25
C PRO A 119 -9.12 12.75 4.93
N LEU A 120 -9.30 13.02 6.22
CA LEU A 120 -10.48 12.56 6.95
C LEU A 120 -11.70 13.37 6.53
N ALA A 121 -12.85 12.71 6.40
CA ALA A 121 -14.13 13.42 6.31
C ALA A 121 -14.33 14.32 7.55
N THR A 122 -14.93 15.49 7.36
CA THR A 122 -15.08 16.51 8.41
C THR A 122 -15.61 15.98 9.76
N PRO A 123 -16.63 15.09 9.81
CA PRO A 123 -17.10 14.53 11.08
C PRO A 123 -16.03 13.69 11.78
N LEU A 124 -15.25 12.90 11.04
CA LEU A 124 -14.17 12.06 11.58
C LEU A 124 -13.02 12.91 12.10
N LEU A 125 -12.64 13.96 11.36
CA LEU A 125 -11.61 14.90 11.79
C LEU A 125 -11.96 15.53 13.16
N ARG A 126 -13.24 15.90 13.35
CA ARG A 126 -13.72 16.42 14.64
C ARG A 126 -13.52 15.41 15.78
N TYR A 127 -13.86 14.14 15.56
CA TYR A 127 -13.66 13.11 16.58
C TYR A 127 -12.18 12.83 16.86
N HIS A 128 -11.33 12.81 15.83
CA HIS A 128 -9.90 12.64 16.03
C HIS A 128 -9.29 13.78 16.84
N ARG A 129 -9.68 15.04 16.59
CA ARG A 129 -9.26 16.20 17.40
C ARG A 129 -9.67 16.05 18.86
N GLN A 130 -10.92 15.68 19.11
CA GLN A 130 -11.42 15.45 20.48
C GLN A 130 -10.66 14.34 21.18
N LEU A 131 -10.37 13.24 20.48
CA LEU A 131 -9.61 12.13 21.03
C LEU A 131 -8.15 12.51 21.34
N LYS A 132 -7.47 13.25 20.44
CA LYS A 132 -6.10 13.73 20.69
C LYS A 132 -6.05 14.67 21.88
N ALA A 133 -7.02 15.59 22.02
CA ALA A 133 -7.07 16.50 23.17
C ALA A 133 -7.21 15.77 24.52
N GLN A 134 -7.85 14.61 24.54
CA GLN A 134 -8.00 13.79 25.76
C GLN A 134 -6.76 12.94 26.04
N LEU A 135 -6.15 12.36 25.00
CA LEU A 135 -5.00 11.44 25.15
C LEU A 135 -3.65 12.14 25.21
N ASP A 136 -3.53 13.32 24.60
CA ASP A 136 -2.31 14.12 24.51
C ASP A 136 -2.62 15.61 24.75
N PRO A 137 -3.07 16.01 25.95
CA PRO A 137 -3.50 17.39 26.23
C PRO A 137 -2.38 18.42 26.05
N HIS A 138 -1.12 17.98 26.15
CA HIS A 138 0.07 18.82 26.00
C HIS A 138 0.69 18.76 24.60
N GLY A 139 0.12 17.96 23.67
CA GLY A 139 0.59 17.88 22.29
C GLY A 139 2.01 17.30 22.12
N VAL A 140 2.47 16.48 23.06
CA VAL A 140 3.84 15.93 23.09
C VAL A 140 4.02 14.87 21.99
N PHE A 141 2.95 14.15 21.63
CA PHE A 141 3.06 13.05 20.69
C PHE A 141 2.85 13.50 19.25
N ASN A 142 3.96 13.45 18.48
CA ASN A 142 3.98 13.57 17.01
C ASN A 142 3.23 14.82 16.48
N PRO A 143 3.54 16.04 16.96
CA PRO A 143 2.86 17.25 16.52
C PRO A 143 2.98 17.41 15.00
N GLY A 144 1.86 17.60 14.32
CA GLY A 144 1.78 17.85 12.88
C GLY A 144 2.15 16.68 11.96
N ARG A 145 2.49 15.48 12.47
CA ARG A 145 2.96 14.36 11.62
C ARG A 145 1.87 13.63 10.82
N MET A 146 0.65 13.51 11.36
CA MET A 146 -0.42 12.76 10.69
C MET A 146 -1.39 13.69 9.97
N TYR A 147 -1.96 14.64 10.70
CA TYR A 147 -2.78 15.71 10.14
C TYR A 147 -2.30 16.98 10.81
N ALA A 148 -1.82 17.96 10.04
CA ALA A 148 -1.40 19.26 10.57
C ALA A 148 -2.53 19.95 11.35
N GLU A 149 -3.75 19.58 11.02
CA GLU A 149 -5.01 20.03 11.60
C GLU A 149 -5.37 19.42 12.96
N ILE A 150 -4.60 18.47 13.49
CA ILE A 150 -4.88 17.71 14.72
C ILE A 150 -3.75 17.88 15.73
#